data_AF-A0A2D7VZG3-F1
#
_entry.id   AF-A0A2D7VZG3-F1
#
_cell.length_a   1.000
_cell.length_b   1.000
_cell.length_c   1.000
_cell.angle_alpha   90.00
_cell.angle_beta   90.00
_cell.angle_gamma   90.00
#
_symmetry.space_group_name_H-M   'P 1'
#
loop_
_entity.id
_entity.type
_entity.pdbx_description
1 polymer ?
#
loop_
_entity_poly.entity_id
_entity_poly.type
_entity_poly.pdbx_seq_one_letter_code
_entity_poly.pdbx_strand_id
1 'polypeptide(L)'
;MFSNNKDNKDELEAAAKAFGVLLPETKEEQFYLWPEHLNAFDLFIRCQTQWRISGLGQVTGFCYDSVLAIAHLYEYDDLKSVIEDLQVMEIKAIEILNKEKK
;
A
#
# COMPACT_ATOMS: atom_id res chain seq x y z
N MET A 1 14.72 -24.85 -2.12
CA MET A 1 14.81 -25.03 -3.58
C MET A 1 14.05 -23.86 -4.19
N PHE A 2 14.68 -22.69 -4.23
CA PHE A 2 14.07 -21.48 -4.80
C PHE A 2 14.54 -21.40 -6.24
N SER A 3 13.63 -21.65 -7.17
CA SER A 3 13.93 -21.65 -8.60
C SER A 3 14.51 -20.31 -9.03
N ASN A 4 15.44 -20.39 -9.96
CA ASN A 4 16.19 -19.28 -10.55
C ASN A 4 15.19 -18.29 -11.20
N ASN A 5 15.24 -17.02 -10.82
CA ASN A 5 14.25 -16.00 -11.21
C ASN A 5 14.16 -15.75 -12.73
N LYS A 6 15.15 -16.21 -13.51
CA LYS A 6 15.17 -16.08 -14.97
C LYS A 6 14.27 -17.08 -15.69
N ASP A 7 14.21 -18.33 -15.22
CA ASP A 7 13.45 -19.39 -15.90
C ASP A 7 11.93 -19.15 -15.82
N ASN A 8 11.47 -18.46 -14.78
CA ASN A 8 10.05 -18.13 -14.56
C ASN A 8 9.53 -17.01 -15.49
N LYS A 9 10.40 -16.07 -15.88
CA LYS A 9 9.98 -14.91 -16.68
C LYS A 9 9.64 -15.29 -18.13
N ASP A 10 10.40 -16.22 -18.70
CA ASP A 10 10.19 -16.71 -20.07
C ASP A 10 8.89 -17.53 -20.18
N GLU A 11 8.55 -18.33 -19.15
CA GLU A 11 7.28 -19.07 -19.08
C GLU A 11 6.07 -18.13 -18.96
N LEU A 12 6.19 -17.08 -18.14
CA LEU A 12 5.15 -16.05 -17.97
C LEU A 12 4.91 -15.28 -19.28
N GLU A 13 5.97 -14.92 -20.01
CA GLU A 13 5.86 -14.23 -21.30
C GLU A 13 5.20 -15.12 -22.36
N ALA A 14 5.53 -16.41 -22.40
CA ALA A 14 4.89 -17.38 -23.29
C ALA A 14 3.39 -17.56 -22.96
N ALA A 15 3.04 -17.65 -21.68
CA ALA A 15 1.65 -17.72 -21.23
C ALA A 15 0.87 -16.45 -21.57
N ALA A 16 1.42 -15.27 -21.29
CA ALA A 16 0.79 -13.99 -21.61
C ALA A 16 0.51 -13.85 -23.12
N LYS A 17 1.47 -14.25 -23.96
CA LYS A 17 1.31 -14.29 -25.41
C LYS A 17 0.22 -15.27 -25.86
N ALA A 18 0.09 -16.44 -25.23
CA ALA A 18 -0.97 -17.40 -25.53
C ALA A 18 -2.36 -16.86 -25.20
N PHE A 19 -2.49 -16.05 -24.15
CA PHE A 19 -3.73 -15.37 -23.79
C PHE A 19 -3.93 -14.02 -24.51
N GLY A 20 -3.00 -13.60 -25.38
CA GLY A 20 -3.07 -12.34 -26.12
C GLY A 20 -2.90 -11.09 -25.26
N VAL A 21 -2.26 -11.23 -24.09
CA VAL A 21 -2.02 -10.14 -23.14
C VAL A 21 -0.53 -9.80 -23.12
N LEU A 22 -0.20 -8.52 -23.02
CA LEU A 22 1.17 -8.06 -22.79
C LEU A 22 1.43 -8.00 -21.30
N LEU A 23 2.56 -8.55 -20.84
CA LEU A 23 2.98 -8.33 -19.47
C LEU A 23 3.43 -6.87 -19.32
N PRO A 24 2.84 -6.10 -18.40
CA PRO A 24 3.33 -4.77 -18.12
C PRO A 24 4.76 -4.85 -17.58
N GLU A 25 5.62 -3.93 -18.01
CA GLU A 25 6.92 -3.74 -17.35
C GLU A 25 6.68 -3.25 -15.92
N THR A 26 6.74 -4.17 -14.97
CA THR A 26 6.74 -3.84 -13.54
C THR A 26 8.14 -3.42 -13.16
N LYS A 27 8.32 -2.13 -12.91
CA LYS A 27 9.52 -1.63 -12.22
C LYS A 27 9.32 -1.90 -10.73
N GLU A 28 9.96 -2.94 -10.22
CA GLU A 28 10.06 -3.15 -8.79
C GLU A 28 10.97 -2.07 -8.20
N GLU A 29 10.37 -0.98 -7.73
CA GLU A 29 11.09 0.06 -7.00
C GLU A 29 11.36 -0.43 -5.58
N GLN A 30 12.63 -0.64 -5.27
CA GLN A 30 13.08 -0.97 -3.92
C GLN A 30 13.28 0.31 -3.13
N PHE A 31 12.81 0.34 -1.89
CA PHE A 31 13.03 1.43 -0.96
C PHE A 31 13.50 0.90 0.40
N TYR A 32 14.20 1.75 1.15
CA TYR A 32 14.60 1.46 2.51
C TYR A 32 13.57 2.03 3.48
N LEU A 33 13.19 1.23 4.47
CA LEU A 33 12.31 1.64 5.56
C LEU A 33 13.13 1.69 6.85
N TRP A 34 13.15 2.85 7.50
CA TRP A 34 13.77 3.00 8.82
C TRP A 34 13.02 2.18 9.87
N PRO A 35 13.72 1.46 10.78
CA PRO A 35 13.09 0.60 11.78
C PRO A 35 12.01 1.29 12.61
N GLU A 36 12.19 2.58 12.90
CA GLU A 36 11.28 3.38 13.72
C GLU A 36 9.91 3.56 13.06
N HIS A 37 9.84 3.52 11.72
CA HIS A 37 8.59 3.71 10.97
C HIS A 37 7.92 2.39 10.56
N LEU A 38 8.47 1.25 10.99
CA LEU A 38 7.97 -0.07 10.59
C LEU A 38 6.52 -0.29 11.03
N ASN A 39 6.19 0.09 12.27
CA ASN A 39 4.82 -0.05 12.80
C ASN A 39 3.82 0.86 12.08
N ALA A 40 4.19 2.10 11.81
CA ALA A 40 3.35 3.05 11.07
C ALA A 40 3.12 2.57 9.62
N PHE A 41 4.17 2.07 8.97
CA PHE A 41 4.07 1.50 7.64
C PHE A 41 3.20 0.23 7.61
N ASP A 42 3.36 -0.70 8.56
CA ASP A 42 2.51 -1.90 8.65
C ASP A 42 1.04 -1.53 8.81
N LEU A 43 0.73 -0.58 9.71
CA LEU A 43 -0.64 -0.08 9.91
C LEU A 43 -1.17 0.60 8.64
N PHE A 44 -0.37 1.41 7.96
CA PHE A 44 -0.74 2.05 6.70
C PHE A 44 -1.15 1.03 5.63
N ILE A 45 -0.33 -0.02 5.43
CA ILE A 45 -0.58 -1.08 4.46
C ILE A 45 -1.84 -1.88 4.83
N ARG A 46 -2.13 -2.10 6.12
CA ARG A 46 -3.37 -2.75 6.56
C ARG A 46 -4.63 -1.89 6.35
N CYS A 47 -4.48 -0.58 6.32
CA CYS A 47 -5.59 0.37 6.18
C CYS A 47 -5.94 0.73 4.73
N GLN A 48 -5.34 0.08 3.72
CA GLN A 48 -5.49 0.42 2.29
C GLN A 48 -6.92 0.54 1.77
N THR A 49 -7.89 -0.14 2.38
CA THR A 49 -9.30 -0.11 1.96
C THR A 49 -10.15 0.89 2.75
N GLN A 50 -9.60 1.49 3.83
CA GLN A 50 -10.38 2.23 4.83
C GLN A 50 -10.39 3.74 4.58
N TRP A 51 -10.44 4.13 3.31
CA TRP A 51 -10.51 5.52 2.90
C TRP A 51 -11.95 6.06 2.99
N ARG A 52 -12.08 7.27 3.53
CA ARG A 52 -13.29 8.07 3.41
C ARG A 52 -13.29 8.78 2.06
N ILE A 53 -14.42 8.65 1.37
CA ILE A 53 -14.67 9.26 0.06
C ILE A 53 -15.73 10.35 0.21
N SER A 54 -15.47 11.53 -0.36
CA SER A 54 -16.44 12.63 -0.42
C SER A 54 -17.56 12.34 -1.40
N GLY A 55 -18.66 13.10 -1.34
CA GLY A 55 -19.76 12.97 -2.32
C GLY A 55 -19.34 13.20 -3.78
N LEU A 56 -18.17 13.81 -4.02
CA LEU A 56 -17.59 14.03 -5.35
C LEU A 56 -16.54 12.97 -5.73
N GLY A 57 -16.40 11.88 -4.97
CA GLY A 57 -15.50 10.78 -5.27
C GLY A 57 -14.03 11.00 -4.87
N GLN A 58 -13.71 12.08 -4.16
CA GLN A 58 -12.36 12.39 -3.71
C GLN A 58 -12.05 11.71 -2.37
N VAL A 59 -10.82 11.25 -2.20
CA VAL A 59 -10.33 10.75 -0.91
C VAL A 59 -10.12 11.92 0.03
N THR A 60 -10.71 11.87 1.24
CA THR A 60 -10.54 12.93 2.24
C THR A 60 -9.60 12.53 3.38
N GLY A 61 -9.29 11.24 3.51
CA GLY A 61 -8.50 10.65 4.59
C GLY A 61 -9.02 9.28 5.01
N PHE A 62 -8.41 8.67 6.00
CA PHE A 62 -8.79 7.40 6.59
C PHE A 62 -10.04 7.54 7.47
N CYS A 63 -10.76 6.42 7.59
CA CYS A 63 -11.77 6.24 8.60
C CYS A 63 -11.10 5.87 9.94
N TYR A 64 -10.88 6.87 10.80
CA TYR A 64 -10.14 6.67 12.06
C TYR A 64 -10.77 5.63 13.01
N ASP A 65 -12.09 5.46 12.98
CA ASP A 65 -12.75 4.39 13.74
C ASP A 65 -12.26 3.00 13.29
N SER A 66 -12.08 2.82 11.97
CA SER A 66 -11.54 1.58 11.38
C SER A 66 -10.05 1.43 11.64
N VAL A 67 -9.28 2.53 11.54
CA VAL A 67 -7.83 2.54 11.85
C VAL A 67 -7.61 2.10 13.29
N LEU A 68 -8.34 2.68 14.25
CA LEU A 68 -8.21 2.34 15.67
C LEU A 68 -8.66 0.90 15.95
N ALA A 69 -9.69 0.39 15.27
CA ALA A 69 -10.09 -1.02 15.39
C ALA A 69 -9.00 -1.98 14.89
N ILE A 70 -8.38 -1.67 13.75
CA ILE A 70 -7.24 -2.45 13.23
C ILE A 70 -6.05 -2.34 14.18
N ALA A 71 -5.73 -1.15 14.66
CA ALA A 71 -4.61 -0.93 15.56
C ALA A 71 -4.76 -1.71 16.87
N HIS A 72 -5.97 -1.76 17.44
CA HIS A 72 -6.25 -2.60 18.62
C HIS A 72 -6.14 -4.10 18.31
N LEU A 73 -6.56 -4.56 17.13
CA LEU A 73 -6.48 -5.97 16.75
C LEU A 73 -5.03 -6.49 16.69
N TYR A 74 -4.09 -5.63 16.32
CA TYR A 74 -2.69 -5.99 16.14
C TYR A 74 -1.77 -5.52 17.28
N GLU A 75 -2.33 -4.90 18.33
CA GLU A 75 -1.64 -4.56 19.58
C GLU A 75 -0.31 -3.81 19.38
N TYR A 76 -0.32 -2.73 18.58
CA TYR A 76 0.89 -1.93 18.36
C TYR A 76 1.42 -1.26 19.63
N ASP A 77 2.74 -1.33 19.82
CA ASP A 77 3.45 -0.56 20.82
C ASP A 77 3.43 0.94 20.50
N ASP A 78 3.26 1.77 21.54
CA ASP A 78 3.15 3.23 21.44
C ASP A 78 2.22 3.70 20.30
N LEU A 79 0.95 3.27 20.40
CA LEU A 79 -0.08 3.59 19.41
C LEU A 79 -0.16 5.09 19.10
N LYS A 80 0.14 5.96 20.06
CA LYS A 80 0.16 7.40 19.83
C LYS A 80 1.19 7.78 18.77
N SER A 81 2.45 7.36 18.95
CA SER A 81 3.51 7.62 17.97
C SER A 81 3.20 6.99 16.61
N VAL A 82 2.63 5.78 16.60
CA VAL A 82 2.26 5.08 15.35
C VAL A 82 1.20 5.86 14.57
N ILE A 83 0.19 6.42 15.25
CA ILE A 83 -0.87 7.21 14.61
C ILE A 83 -0.34 8.55 14.10
N GLU A 84 0.57 9.21 14.84
CA GLU A 84 1.21 10.46 14.41
C GLU A 84 2.03 10.25 13.13
N ASP A 85 2.80 9.16 13.04
CA ASP A 85 3.55 8.80 11.83
C ASP A 85 2.63 8.39 10.67
N LEU A 86 1.54 7.66 10.97
CA LEU A 86 0.54 7.28 9.97
C LEU A 86 -0.09 8.51 9.31
N GLN A 87 -0.36 9.57 10.07
CA GLN A 87 -0.91 10.83 9.57
C GLN A 87 -0.02 11.51 8.54
N VAL A 88 1.30 11.43 8.72
CA VAL A 88 2.27 11.96 7.75
C VAL A 88 2.15 11.22 6.41
N MET A 89 2.03 9.88 6.46
CA MET A 89 1.81 9.07 5.26
C MET A 89 0.45 9.34 4.60
N GLU A 90 -0.60 9.51 5.41
CA GLU A 90 -1.95 9.82 4.96
C GLU A 90 -2.00 11.10 4.14
N ILE A 91 -1.40 12.20 4.62
CA ILE A 91 -1.36 13.48 3.92
C ILE A 91 -0.80 13.30 2.51
N LYS A 92 0.31 12.56 2.38
CA LYS A 92 0.94 12.36 1.08
C LYS A 92 0.12 11.43 0.17
N ALA A 93 -0.48 10.40 0.73
CA ALA A 93 -1.34 9.48 -0.01
C ALA A 93 -2.58 10.18 -0.57
N ILE A 94 -3.22 11.08 0.19
CA ILE A 94 -4.37 11.88 -0.27
C ILE A 94 -3.97 12.71 -1.50
N GLU A 95 -2.80 13.36 -1.49
CA GLU A 95 -2.32 14.14 -2.64
C GLU A 95 -2.19 13.27 -3.91
N ILE A 96 -1.63 12.07 -3.77
CA ILE A 96 -1.40 11.15 -4.89
C ILE A 96 -2.73 10.58 -5.41
N LEU A 97 -3.55 10.02 -4.53
CA LEU A 97 -4.82 9.37 -4.87
C LEU A 97 -5.82 10.32 -5.52
N ASN A 98 -5.81 11.60 -5.14
CA ASN A 98 -6.66 12.61 -5.76
C ASN A 98 -6.05 13.23 -7.02
N LYS A 99 -4.74 13.13 -7.23
CA LYS A 99 -4.07 13.60 -8.46
C LYS A 99 -4.42 12.71 -9.65
N GLU A 100 -4.53 11.40 -9.45
CA GLU A 100 -4.89 10.45 -10.51
C GLU A 100 -6.34 10.57 -11.00
N LYS A 101 -7.21 11.26 -10.25
CA LYS A 101 -8.62 11.47 -10.60
C LYS A 101 -8.89 12.80 -11.32
N LYS A 102 -7.87 13.62 -11.58
CA LYS A 102 -7.98 14.84 -12.40
C LYS A 102 -7.68 14.52 -13.86
#